data_AF-A0A3B1B736-F1
#
_entry.id   AF-A0A3B1B736-F1
#
_cell.length_a   1.000
_cell.length_b   1.000
_cell.length_c   1.000
_cell.angle_alpha   90.00
_cell.angle_beta   90.00
_cell.angle_gamma   90.00
#
_symmetry.space_group_name_H-M   'P 1'
#
loop_
_entity.id
_entity.type
_entity.pdbx_description
1 polymer ?
#
loop_
_entity_poly.entity_id
_entity_poly.type
_entity_poly.pdbx_seq_one_letter_code
_entity_poly.pdbx_strand_id
1 'polypeptide(L)'
;MLDKLSAADFSPHIGDTYTLVIHDGPDIQLELEEASEHDKCKNPHSGDNFRTPFSLTFKGKGEYTIDTGIYDLRHQSLGADDAQGLLVTRVLPEEASENSVYYQIIFS
;
A
#
# COMPACT_ATOMS: atom_id res chain seq x y z
N MET A 1 -8.54 -11.75 -1.32
CA MET A 1 -9.34 -11.42 -2.53
C MET A 1 -9.18 -9.94 -2.85
N LEU A 2 -8.10 -9.56 -3.53
CA LEU A 2 -7.71 -8.16 -3.78
C LEU A 2 -8.80 -7.35 -4.50
N ASP A 3 -9.62 -8.02 -5.31
CA ASP A 3 -10.62 -7.36 -6.15
C ASP A 3 -11.82 -6.76 -5.44
N LYS A 4 -11.95 -7.01 -4.14
CA LYS A 4 -13.03 -6.46 -3.31
C LYS A 4 -12.59 -5.28 -2.44
N LEU A 5 -11.30 -4.99 -2.38
CA LEU A 5 -10.77 -3.94 -1.54
C LEU A 5 -11.01 -2.56 -2.18
N SER A 6 -11.24 -1.57 -1.33
CA SER A 6 -11.43 -0.16 -1.66
C SER A 6 -10.67 0.72 -0.68
N ALA A 7 -10.47 2.00 -0.99
CA ALA A 7 -9.83 2.91 -0.05
C ALA A 7 -10.60 3.01 1.29
N ALA A 8 -11.94 2.91 1.24
CA ALA A 8 -12.80 2.96 2.41
C ALA A 8 -12.53 1.83 3.42
N ASP A 9 -12.02 0.68 2.97
CA ASP A 9 -11.61 -0.41 3.86
C ASP A 9 -10.34 -0.07 4.66
N PHE A 10 -9.53 0.87 4.17
CA PHE A 10 -8.27 1.28 4.79
C PHE A 10 -8.33 2.62 5.52
N SER A 11 -9.27 3.52 5.15
CA SER A 11 -9.41 4.83 5.80
C SER A 11 -9.54 4.76 7.33
N PRO A 12 -10.25 3.79 7.94
CA PRO A 12 -10.31 3.66 9.40
C PRO A 12 -8.98 3.26 10.06
N HIS A 13 -8.00 2.81 9.27
CA HIS A 13 -6.72 2.28 9.72
C HIS A 13 -5.55 3.23 9.43
N ILE A 14 -5.82 4.48 9.07
CA ILE A 14 -4.79 5.51 8.95
C ILE A 14 -4.14 5.72 10.33
N GLY A 15 -2.81 5.67 10.38
CA GLY A 15 -1.99 5.65 11.59
C GLY A 15 -1.71 4.25 12.15
N ASP A 16 -2.40 3.21 11.67
CA ASP A 16 -2.10 1.83 12.07
C ASP A 16 -0.79 1.35 11.45
N THR A 17 -0.13 0.41 12.14
CA THR A 17 1.12 -0.20 11.67
C THR A 17 0.83 -1.51 10.91
N TYR A 18 1.35 -1.58 9.70
CA TYR A 18 1.34 -2.72 8.81
C TYR A 18 2.72 -3.37 8.74
N THR A 19 2.75 -4.68 8.54
CA THR A 19 3.99 -5.43 8.31
C THR A 19 4.13 -5.74 6.82
N LEU A 20 5.16 -5.20 6.19
CA LEU A 20 5.56 -5.58 4.85
C LEU A 20 6.49 -6.80 4.93
N VAL A 21 6.09 -7.90 4.31
CA VAL A 21 6.81 -9.17 4.34
C VAL A 21 7.82 -9.21 3.21
N ILE A 22 9.08 -9.48 3.54
CA ILE A 22 10.17 -9.59 2.56
C ILE A 22 10.63 -11.03 2.53
N HIS A 23 10.38 -11.74 1.43
CA HIS A 23 10.66 -13.18 1.33
C HIS A 23 12.12 -13.56 1.65
N ASP A 24 13.08 -12.71 1.25
CA ASP A 24 14.51 -12.94 1.43
C ASP A 24 15.17 -11.97 2.44
N GLY A 25 14.40 -11.36 3.34
CA GLY A 25 14.89 -10.30 4.22
C GLY A 25 14.09 -10.12 5.51
N PRO A 26 14.47 -9.15 6.35
CA PRO A 26 13.68 -8.81 7.53
C PRO A 26 12.38 -8.10 7.12
N ASP A 27 11.26 -8.51 7.71
CA ASP A 27 9.99 -7.80 7.58
C ASP A 27 10.13 -6.34 8.06
N ILE A 28 9.43 -5.42 7.40
CA ILE A 28 9.49 -3.98 7.70
C ILE A 28 8.15 -3.53 8.25
N GLN A 29 8.18 -2.74 9.33
CA GLN A 29 7.00 -2.08 9.88
C GLN A 29 6.78 -0.74 9.18
N LEU A 30 5.56 -0.52 8.71
CA LEU A 30 5.13 0.65 7.98
C LEU A 30 3.86 1.22 8.60
N GLU A 31 3.78 2.54 8.72
CA GLU A 31 2.57 3.24 9.14
C GLU A 31 1.75 3.62 7.91
N LEU A 32 0.45 3.33 7.90
CA LEU A 32 -0.44 3.80 6.83
C LEU A 32 -0.72 5.29 7.03
N GLU A 33 -0.24 6.15 6.14
CA GLU A 33 -0.48 7.60 6.25
C GLU A 33 -1.67 8.05 5.40
N GLU A 34 -1.92 7.41 4.26
CA GLU A 34 -2.97 7.85 3.35
C GLU A 34 -3.62 6.69 2.60
N ALA A 35 -4.94 6.78 2.40
CA ALA A 35 -5.69 5.96 1.46
C ALA A 35 -6.48 6.88 0.52
N SER A 36 -6.15 6.87 -0.77
CA SER A 36 -6.64 7.86 -1.73
C SER A 36 -7.31 7.17 -2.92
N GLU A 37 -8.55 7.55 -3.21
CA GLU A 37 -9.25 7.13 -4.43
C GLU A 37 -8.86 8.02 -5.62
N HIS A 38 -8.77 7.41 -6.80
CA HIS A 38 -8.42 8.07 -8.05
C HIS A 38 -9.64 8.13 -8.98
N ASP A 39 -10.67 8.90 -8.59
CA ASP A 39 -11.96 8.99 -9.30
C ASP A 39 -11.87 9.44 -10.76
N LYS A 40 -10.76 10.09 -11.12
CA LYS A 40 -10.47 10.57 -12.48
C LYS A 40 -9.74 9.53 -13.33
N CYS A 41 -9.37 8.40 -12.74
CA CYS A 41 -8.62 7.33 -13.38
C CYS A 41 -9.51 6.11 -13.59
N LYS A 42 -9.19 5.34 -14.63
CA LYS A 42 -9.92 4.13 -15.01
C LYS A 42 -8.92 3.04 -15.37
N ASN A 43 -9.15 1.82 -14.90
CA ASN A 43 -8.33 0.70 -15.34
C ASN A 43 -8.71 0.34 -16.79
N PRO A 44 -7.77 0.44 -17.76
CA PRO A 44 -8.08 0.28 -19.19
C PRO A 44 -8.66 -1.10 -19.57
N HIS A 45 -8.55 -2.12 -18.72
CA HIS A 45 -8.98 -3.50 -19.01
C HIS A 45 -10.18 -3.98 -18.17
N SER A 46 -10.82 -3.09 -17.39
CA SER A 46 -11.82 -3.47 -16.37
C SER A 46 -13.26 -3.69 -16.87
N GLY A 47 -13.57 -3.42 -18.14
CA GLY A 47 -14.93 -3.57 -18.68
C GLY A 47 -15.96 -2.68 -17.96
N ASP A 48 -17.21 -3.15 -17.85
CA ASP A 48 -18.31 -2.41 -17.18
C ASP A 48 -18.30 -2.53 -15.65
N ASN A 49 -17.50 -3.44 -15.09
CA ASN A 49 -17.41 -3.69 -13.65
C ASN A 49 -16.28 -2.83 -13.06
N PHE A 50 -16.55 -1.53 -13.00
CA PHE A 50 -15.60 -0.52 -12.55
C PHE A 50 -15.35 -0.61 -11.03
N ARG A 51 -14.11 -0.93 -10.63
CA ARG A 51 -13.59 -0.48 -9.33
C ARG A 51 -12.90 0.87 -9.53
N THR A 52 -13.13 1.81 -8.62
CA THR A 52 -12.34 3.04 -8.57
C THR A 52 -10.91 2.66 -8.19
N PRO A 53 -9.89 2.98 -9.00
CA PRO A 53 -8.51 2.73 -8.60
C PRO A 53 -8.19 3.52 -7.34
N PHE A 54 -7.38 2.96 -6.45
CA PHE A 54 -6.96 3.64 -5.24
C PHE A 54 -5.51 3.33 -4.92
N SER A 55 -4.90 4.15 -4.07
CA SER A 55 -3.55 3.93 -3.58
C SER A 55 -3.48 4.03 -2.08
N LEU A 56 -2.54 3.30 -1.50
CA LEU A 56 -2.17 3.40 -0.10
C LEU A 56 -0.75 3.96 -0.02
N THR A 57 -0.56 5.00 0.78
CA THR A 57 0.75 5.60 1.06
C THR A 57 1.17 5.21 2.47
N PHE A 58 2.35 4.64 2.57
CA PHE A 58 2.94 4.17 3.81
C PHE A 58 4.22 4.91 4.13
N LYS A 59 4.48 5.06 5.41
CA LYS A 59 5.71 5.63 5.96
C LYS A 59 6.49 4.60 6.74
N GLY A 60 7.76 4.46 6.42
CA GLY A 60 8.72 3.63 7.13
C GLY A 60 9.83 4.46 7.76
N LYS A 61 10.58 3.82 8.66
CA LYS A 61 11.83 4.37 9.20
C LYS A 61 12.94 4.29 8.15
N GLY A 62 13.73 5.34 7.98
CA GLY A 62 14.81 5.41 6.99
C GLY A 62 15.95 4.39 7.15
N GLU A 63 15.95 3.58 8.21
CA GLU A 63 16.94 2.52 8.44
C GLU A 63 16.81 1.34 7.48
N TYR A 64 15.61 1.12 6.92
CA TYR A 64 15.34 0.03 5.99
C TYR A 64 14.64 0.56 4.74
N THR A 65 15.28 0.36 3.60
CA THR A 65 14.73 0.69 2.29
C THR A 65 14.55 -0.55 1.46
N ILE A 66 13.42 -0.65 0.78
CA ILE A 66 13.21 -1.64 -0.28
C ILE A 66 13.22 -0.99 -1.66
N ASP A 67 13.61 -1.79 -2.65
CA ASP A 67 13.40 -1.48 -4.05
C ASP A 67 11.95 -1.79 -4.45
N THR A 68 11.51 -1.20 -5.56
CA THR A 68 10.21 -1.50 -6.16
C THR A 68 10.11 -2.98 -6.50
N GLY A 69 9.05 -3.62 -6.05
CA GLY A 69 8.92 -5.07 -6.16
C GLY A 69 7.55 -5.59 -5.72
N ILE A 70 7.41 -6.91 -5.73
CA ILE A 70 6.21 -7.61 -5.28
C ILE A 70 6.42 -8.08 -3.85
N TYR A 71 5.52 -7.69 -2.95
CA TYR A 71 5.59 -7.99 -1.52
C TYR A 71 4.22 -8.33 -0.96
N ASP A 72 4.19 -8.96 0.21
CA ASP A 72 2.95 -9.17 0.95
C ASP A 72 2.81 -8.12 2.05
N LEU A 73 1.58 -7.70 2.31
CA LEU A 73 1.23 -6.76 3.37
C LEU A 73 0.35 -7.47 4.39
N ARG A 74 0.73 -7.40 5.67
CA ARG A 74 -0.02 -7.99 6.77
C ARG A 74 -0.51 -6.92 7.73
N HIS A 75 -1.76 -7.09 8.16
CA HIS A 75 -2.38 -6.29 9.21
C HIS A 75 -3.44 -7.12 9.92
N GLN A 76 -3.71 -6.84 11.20
CA GLN A 76 -4.67 -7.60 11.99
C GLN A 76 -6.12 -7.51 11.48
N SER A 77 -6.49 -6.41 10.81
CA SER A 77 -7.83 -6.23 10.22
C SER A 77 -7.96 -6.83 8.82
N LEU A 78 -6.84 -7.20 8.19
CA LEU A 78 -6.81 -7.88 6.90
C LEU A 78 -6.66 -9.38 7.14
N GLY A 79 -7.41 -10.21 6.41
CA GLY A 79 -7.13 -11.64 6.39
C GLY A 79 -5.69 -11.87 5.90
N ALA A 80 -5.01 -12.90 6.45
CA ALA A 80 -3.63 -13.22 6.07
C ALA A 80 -3.44 -13.50 4.55
N ASP A 81 -4.54 -13.82 3.86
CA ASP A 81 -4.58 -14.11 2.42
C ASP A 81 -5.10 -12.95 1.56
N ASP A 82 -5.47 -11.81 2.18
CA ASP A 82 -6.16 -10.75 1.46
C ASP A 82 -5.24 -9.75 0.77
N ALA A 83 -3.97 -9.66 1.19
CA ALA A 83 -3.02 -8.65 0.72
C ALA A 83 -1.65 -9.25 0.34
N GLN A 84 -1.66 -10.29 -0.49
CA GLN A 84 -0.46 -10.94 -1.04
C GLN A 84 -0.15 -10.45 -2.45
N GLY A 85 1.13 -10.47 -2.84
CA GLY A 85 1.54 -10.19 -4.22
C GLY A 85 1.31 -8.74 -4.68
N LEU A 86 1.45 -7.78 -3.77
CA LEU A 86 1.23 -6.35 -4.04
C LEU A 86 2.47 -5.71 -4.65
N LEU A 87 2.27 -4.93 -5.71
CA LEU A 87 3.33 -4.07 -6.23
C LEU A 87 3.52 -2.88 -5.30
N VAL A 88 4.67 -2.84 -4.62
CA VAL A 88 5.07 -1.75 -3.74
C VAL A 88 6.19 -0.98 -4.41
N THR A 89 6.05 0.34 -4.49
CA THR A 89 7.09 1.22 -5.03
C THR A 89 7.52 2.22 -3.97
N ARG A 90 8.83 2.51 -3.93
CA ARG A 90 9.33 3.61 -3.11
C ARG A 90 8.98 4.95 -3.78
N VAL A 91 8.50 5.89 -2.98
CA VAL A 91 8.15 7.24 -3.40
C VAL A 91 8.80 8.28 -2.49
N LEU A 92 8.85 9.53 -2.96
CA LEU A 92 9.31 10.67 -2.17
C LEU A 92 8.25 11.78 -2.28
N PRO A 93 7.42 11.98 -1.25
CA PRO A 93 6.48 13.09 -1.23
C PRO A 93 7.21 14.44 -1.15
N GLU A 94 6.59 15.51 -1.65
CA GLU A 94 7.17 16.85 -1.68
C GLU A 94 7.53 17.38 -0.28
N GLU A 95 6.78 16.99 0.75
CA GLU A 95 6.98 17.38 2.15
C GLU A 95 7.63 16.27 3.00
N ALA A 96 8.51 15.46 2.42
CA ALA A 96 9.19 14.39 3.15
C ALA A 96 10.16 14.92 4.23
N SER A 97 10.03 14.44 5.47
CA SER A 97 11.03 14.66 6.53
C SER A 97 12.35 13.93 6.22
N GLU A 98 13.50 14.50 6.62
CA GLU A 98 14.86 14.01 6.29
C GLU A 98 15.16 12.54 6.64
N ASN A 99 14.39 11.89 7.53
CA ASN A 99 14.62 10.52 7.98
C ASN A 99 13.48 9.53 7.70
N SER A 100 12.48 9.94 6.90
CA SER A 100 11.35 9.06 6.56
C SER A 100 11.49 8.53 5.13
N VAL A 101 11.06 7.29 4.94
CA VAL A 101 10.95 6.66 3.62
C VAL A 101 9.48 6.35 3.36
N TYR A 102 9.05 6.55 2.12
CA TYR A 102 7.65 6.41 1.76
C TYR A 102 7.49 5.35 0.70
N TYR A 103 6.37 4.63 0.78
CA TYR A 103 6.02 3.56 -0.12
C TYR A 103 4.59 3.75 -0.59
N GLN A 104 4.32 3.40 -1.84
CA GLN A 104 2.99 3.45 -2.42
C GLN A 104 2.62 2.09 -2.98
N ILE A 105 1.38 1.68 -2.71
CA ILE A 105 0.74 0.50 -3.30
C ILE A 105 -0.45 1.00 -4.12
N ILE A 106 -0.55 0.57 -5.38
CA ILE A 106 -1.63 0.97 -6.28
C ILE A 106 -2.52 -0.24 -6.55
N PHE A 107 -3.82 -0.06 -6.36
CA PHE A 107 -4.86 -1.04 -6.64
C PHE A 107 -5.66 -0.55 -7.84
N SER A 108 -5.55 -1.26 -8.98
CA SER A 108 -6.11 -0.85 -10.28
C SER A 108 -7.06 -1.87 -10.86
#